data_AF-A0A316TVJ8-F1
#
_entry.id   AF-A0A316TVJ8-F1
#
_cell.length_a   1.000
_cell.length_b   1.000
_cell.length_c   1.000
_cell.angle_alpha   90.00
_cell.angle_beta   90.00
_cell.angle_gamma   90.00
#
_symmetry.space_group_name_H-M   'P 1'
#
loop_
_entity.id
_entity.type
_entity.pdbx_description
1 polymer ?
#
loop_
_entity_poly.entity_id
_entity_poly.type
_entity_poly.pdbx_seq_one_letter_code
_entity_poly.pdbx_strand_id
1 'polypeptide(L)' 'MEITEKTRRELERRVDELEDFIAKKGIGSEYLQRAERAQRDLNLALLFGSAAVALGVAAWTVYKFRDGEG' A
#
# COMPACT_ATOMS: atom_id res chain seq x y z
N MET A 1 34.34 1.32 -28.91
CA MET A 1 32.88 1.42 -28.75
C MET A 1 32.32 0.23 -28.00
N GLU A 2 32.60 -1.02 -28.38
CA GLU A 2 32.08 -2.21 -27.66
C GLU A 2 32.57 -2.34 -26.20
N ILE A 3 33.85 -2.08 -25.94
CA ILE A 3 34.43 -2.13 -24.58
C ILE A 3 33.78 -1.06 -23.68
N THR A 4 33.63 0.16 -24.19
CA THR A 4 32.97 1.27 -23.50
C THR A 4 31.50 0.94 -23.18
N GLU A 5 30.78 0.32 -24.11
CA GLU A 5 29.39 -0.09 -23.92
C GLU A 5 29.25 -1.17 -22.84
N LYS A 6 30.16 -2.16 -22.82
CA LYS A 6 30.20 -3.20 -21.80
C LYS A 6 30.51 -2.62 -20.42
N THR A 7 31.48 -1.70 -20.34
CA THR A 7 31.81 -1.00 -19.08
C THR A 7 30.63 -0.18 -18.57
N ARG A 8 29.90 0.51 -19.46
CA ARG A 8 28.70 1.27 -19.10
C ARG A 8 27.62 0.38 -18.52
N ARG A 9 27.28 -0.73 -19.19
CA ARG A 9 26.24 -1.66 -18.72
C ARG A 9 26.59 -2.31 -17.39
N GLU A 10 27.86 -2.65 -17.17
CA GLU A 10 28.29 -3.20 -15.89
C GLU A 10 28.16 -2.16 -14.76
N LEU A 11 28.46 -0.89 -15.04
CA LEU A 11 28.25 0.19 -14.07
C LEU A 11 26.76 0.40 -13.76
N GLU A 12 25.89 0.44 -14.78
CA GLU A 12 24.44 0.53 -14.57
C GLU A 12 23.92 -0.65 -13.74
N ARG A 13 24.35 -1.88 -14.05
CA ARG A 13 23.99 -3.08 -13.30
C ARG A 13 24.41 -3.01 -11.83
N ARG A 14 25.59 -2.44 -11.55
CA ARG A 14 26.11 -2.26 -10.18
C ARG A 14 25.35 -1.19 -9.40
N VAL A 15 24.95 -0.12 -10.08
CA VAL A 15 24.11 0.94 -9.51
C VAL A 15 22.75 0.37 -9.14
N ASP A 16 22.11 -0.35 -10.06
CA ASP A 16 20.82 -1.00 -9.81
C ASP A 16 20.90 -1.98 -8.63
N GLU A 17 21.95 -2.83 -8.57
CA GLU A 17 22.17 -3.75 -7.44
C GLU A 17 22.29 -3.02 -6.09
N LEU A 18 22.94 -1.85 -6.08
CA LEU A 18 23.09 -1.01 -4.88
C LEU A 18 21.78 -0.36 -4.46
N GLU A 19 21.01 0.18 -5.40
CA GLU A 19 19.69 0.75 -5.12
C GLU A 19 18.76 -0.30 -4.53
N ASP A 20 18.75 -1.49 -5.12
CA ASP A 20 17.94 -2.63 -4.66
C ASP A 20 18.37 -3.10 -3.27
N PHE A 21 19.68 -3.12 -3.00
CA PHE A 21 20.22 -3.42 -1.69
C PHE A 21 19.82 -2.37 -0.65
N ILE A 22 19.89 -1.08 -0.97
CA ILE A 22 19.49 0.00 -0.06
C ILE A 22 17.98 -0.06 0.21
N ALA A 23 17.16 -0.30 -0.82
CA ALA A 23 15.72 -0.44 -0.66
C ALA A 23 15.34 -1.62 0.25
N LYS A 24 16.06 -2.74 0.16
CA LYS A 24 15.77 -3.96 0.93
C LYS A 24 16.44 -3.98 2.31
N LYS A 25 17.69 -3.51 2.41
CA LYS A 25 18.60 -3.70 3.56
C LYS A 25 19.19 -2.39 4.10
N GLY A 26 18.92 -1.26 3.45
CA GLY A 26 19.44 0.05 3.86
C GLY A 26 18.95 0.46 5.25
N ILE A 27 19.72 1.33 5.90
CA ILE A 27 19.34 1.89 7.21
C ILE A 27 17.99 2.59 7.06
N GLY A 28 16.98 2.15 7.80
CA GLY A 28 15.63 2.68 7.69
C GLY A 28 14.67 1.88 6.80
N SER A 29 15.13 0.90 6.01
CA SER A 29 14.27 0.10 5.14
C SER A 29 13.17 -0.65 5.92
N GLU A 30 13.52 -1.16 7.10
CA GLU A 30 12.56 -1.82 7.99
C GLU A 30 11.52 -0.84 8.55
N TYR A 31 11.93 0.39 8.88
CA TYR A 31 11.00 1.44 9.33
C TYR A 31 10.07 1.87 8.20
N LEU A 32 10.59 2.01 6.97
CA LEU A 32 9.80 2.35 5.79
C LEU A 32 8.77 1.25 5.48
N GLN A 33 9.21 -0.02 5.47
CA GLN A 33 8.30 -1.16 5.27
C GLN A 33 7.23 -1.26 6.36
N ARG A 34 7.59 -1.00 7.62
CA ARG A 34 6.62 -0.97 8.73
C ARG A 34 5.63 0.18 8.55
N ALA A 35 6.09 1.36 8.18
CA ALA A 35 5.23 2.52 7.92
C ALA A 35 4.29 2.29 6.73
N GLU A 36 4.79 1.70 5.64
CA GLU A 36 3.99 1.34 4.46
C GLU A 36 2.89 0.32 4.81
N ARG A 37 3.24 -0.73 5.57
CA ARG A 37 2.26 -1.70 6.07
C ARG A 37 1.20 -1.04 6.94
N ALA A 38 1.61 -0.20 7.90
CA ALA A 38 0.69 0.52 8.77
C ALA A 38 -0.25 1.45 7.98
N GLN A 39 0.27 2.19 6.99
CA GLN A 39 -0.55 3.04 6.12
C GLN A 39 -1.55 2.21 5.30
N ARG A 40 -1.11 1.09 4.74
CA ARG A 40 -1.99 0.18 4.00
C ARG A 40 -3.11 -0.35 4.88
N ASP A 41 -2.78 -0.80 6.09
CA ASP A 41 -3.74 -1.37 7.03
C ASP A 41 -4.75 -0.30 7.50
N LEU A 42 -4.29 0.94 7.74
CA LEU A 42 -5.16 2.08 8.02
C LEU A 42 -6.11 2.39 6.85
N ASN A 43 -5.61 2.40 5.61
CA ASN A 43 -6.45 2.63 4.43
C ASN A 43 -7.51 1.53 4.27
N LEU A 44 -7.14 0.27 4.47
CA LEU A 44 -8.09 -0.85 4.44
C LEU A 44 -9.12 -0.73 5.56
N ALA A 45 -8.69 -0.40 6.78
CA ALA A 45 -9.59 -0.22 7.91
C ALA A 45 -10.59 0.93 7.68
N LEU A 46 -10.12 2.06 7.14
CA LEU A 46 -10.98 3.19 6.79
C LEU A 46 -11.98 2.82 5.69
N LEU A 47 -11.53 2.14 4.64
CA LEU A 47 -12.39 1.73 3.54
C LEU A 47 -13.47 0.75 4.00
N PHE A 48 -13.08 -0.34 4.66
CA PHE A 48 -14.03 -1.36 5.10
C PHE A 48 -14.90 -0.87 6.26
N GLY A 49 -14.34 -0.09 7.19
CA GLY A 49 -15.07 0.49 8.30
C GLY A 49 -16.16 1.47 7.83
N SER A 50 -15.81 2.38 6.90
CA SER A 50 -16.79 3.31 6.33
C SER A 50 -17.87 2.59 5.52
N ALA A 51 -17.51 1.58 4.73
CA ALA A 51 -18.47 0.77 3.99
C ALA A 51 -19.43 0.02 4.94
N ALA A 52 -18.92 -0.58 6.01
CA ALA A 52 -19.74 -1.29 7.00
C ALA A 52 -20.73 -0.33 7.70
N VAL A 53 -20.27 0.86 8.10
CA VAL A 53 -21.14 1.89 8.69
C VAL A 53 -22.23 2.31 7.71
N ALA A 54 -21.89 2.57 6.45
CA ALA A 54 -22.85 2.97 5.43
C ALA A 54 -23.93 1.90 5.21
N LEU A 55 -23.54 0.63 5.09
CA LEU A 55 -24.45 -0.50 4.95
C LEU A 55 -25.35 -0.67 6.19
N GLY A 56 -24.78 -0.54 7.39
CA GLY A 56 -25.52 -0.62 8.65
C GLY A 56 -26.59 0.47 8.76
N VAL A 57 -26.24 1.71 8.42
CA VAL A 57 -27.19 2.83 8.38
C VAL A 57 -28.28 2.58 7.34
N ALA A 58 -27.92 2.18 6.11
CA ALA A 58 -28.89 1.90 5.06
C ALA A 58 -29.88 0.79 5.47
N ALA A 59 -29.37 -0.32 6.03
CA ALA A 59 -30.20 -1.41 6.51
C ALA A 59 -31.12 -0.98 7.66
N TRP A 60 -30.61 -0.21 8.62
CA TRP A 60 -31.40 0.31 9.73
C TRP A 60 -32.51 1.24 9.25
N THR A 61 -32.20 2.13 8.30
CA THR A 61 -33.17 3.04 7.69
C THR A 61 -34.28 2.26 6.98
N VAL A 62 -33.92 1.29 6.13
CA VAL A 62 -34.91 0.45 5.43
C VAL A 62 -35.78 -0.32 6.42
N TYR A 63 -35.18 -0.91 7.46
CA TYR A 63 -35.90 -1.63 8.52
C TYR A 63 -36.91 -0.71 9.23
N LYS A 64 -36.50 0.50 9.61
CA LYS A 64 -37.38 1.48 10.28
C LYS A 64 -38.55 1.94 9.42
N PHE A 65 -38.34 2.14 8.12
CA PHE A 65 -39.44 2.48 7.21
C PHE A 65 -40.44 1.33 7.08
N ARG A 66 -39.96 0.08 7.06
CA ARG A 66 -40.80 -1.11 6.93
C ARG A 66 -41.65 -1.40 8.18
N ASP A 67 -41.13 -1.07 9.37
CA ASP A 67 -41.85 -1.21 10.65
C ASP A 67 -42.85 -0.06 10.93
N GLY A 68 -42.77 1.05 10.18
CA GLY A 68 -43.66 2.20 10.32
C GLY A 68 -44.99 2.12 9.53
N GLU A 69 -45.19 1.06 8.73
CA GLU A 69 -46.43 0.80 7.96
C GLU A 69 -47.38 -0.20 8.67
N GLY A 70 -47.35 -0.26 10.00
CA GLY A 70 -48.28 -1.06 10.83
C GLY A 70 -49.29 -0.22 11.58
#